data_AF-A0A944WIM4-F1
#
_entry.id   AF-A0A944WIM4-F1
#
_cell.length_a   1.000
_cell.length_b   1.000
_cell.length_c   1.000
_cell.angle_alpha   90.00
_cell.angle_beta   90.00
_cell.angle_gamma   90.00
#
_symmetry.space_group_name_H-M   'P 1'
#
loop_
_entity.id
_entity.type
_entity.pdbx_description
1 polymer ?
#
loop_
_entity_poly.entity_id
_entity_poly.type
_entity_poly.pdbx_seq_one_letter_code
_entity_poly.pdbx_strand_id
1 'polypeptide(L)'
;MNTSSSRSNRTPTNPHLSLNRRQLLQIGGVSILGLNSFELDQLRANSENEENQSGYQGKHHACVFIFLFGGPSHIDLWDMKPNAPAEVRGDFKPISTNVPDIQICEHLPRLAAQMDKITLLRSMRHRMPVHGPACSEM
;
A
#
# COMPACT_ATOMS: atom_id res chain seq x y z
N MET A 1 -21.73 52.43 19.77
CA MET A 1 -22.60 51.45 20.44
C MET A 1 -22.03 50.06 20.20
N ASN A 2 -21.48 49.45 21.26
CA ASN A 2 -20.95 48.08 21.29
C ASN A 2 -22.09 47.08 21.49
N THR A 3 -22.06 45.95 20.79
CA THR A 3 -22.75 44.70 21.16
C THR A 3 -21.79 43.54 20.91
N SER A 4 -20.95 43.24 21.91
CA SER A 4 -21.07 42.06 22.79
C SER A 4 -21.03 40.70 22.06
N SER A 5 -19.85 40.10 22.21
CA SER A 5 -19.45 38.72 21.96
C SER A 5 -20.38 37.65 22.53
N SER A 6 -20.61 36.58 21.76
CA SER A 6 -20.97 35.26 22.30
C SER A 6 -19.85 34.28 21.96
N ARG A 7 -18.91 34.10 22.89
CA ARG A 7 -17.87 33.06 22.83
C ARG A 7 -18.48 31.80 23.42
N SER A 8 -18.67 30.78 22.57
CA SER A 8 -19.05 29.43 22.97
C SER A 8 -18.00 28.84 23.91
N ASN A 9 -18.42 28.55 25.15
CA ASN A 9 -17.60 27.90 26.17
C ASN A 9 -17.37 26.43 25.77
N ARG A 10 -16.16 26.10 25.29
CA ARG A 10 -15.70 24.71 25.21
C ARG A 10 -15.26 24.28 26.61
N THR A 11 -15.95 23.28 27.15
CA THR A 11 -15.54 22.54 28.34
C THR A 11 -14.16 21.91 28.14
N PRO A 12 -13.24 21.99 29.11
CA PRO A 12 -11.99 21.24 29.06
C PRO A 12 -12.31 19.75 29.25
N THR A 13 -12.14 18.96 28.19
CA THR A 13 -12.18 17.51 28.29
C THR A 13 -10.85 17.04 28.90
N ASN A 14 -10.94 16.29 30.00
CA ASN A 14 -9.80 15.72 30.69
C ASN A 14 -8.89 14.95 29.71
N PRO A 15 -7.56 15.14 29.73
CA PRO A 15 -6.64 14.33 28.94
C PRO A 15 -6.51 12.96 29.63
N HIS A 16 -7.42 12.04 29.34
CA HIS A 16 -7.14 10.64 29.57
C HIS A 16 -6.01 10.27 28.60
N LEU A 17 -4.80 10.07 29.11
CA LEU A 17 -3.62 9.61 28.36
C LEU A 17 -3.92 8.24 27.74
N SER A 18 -4.59 8.21 26.59
CA SER A 18 -4.75 7.01 25.80
C SER A 18 -3.42 6.72 25.10
N LEU A 19 -2.54 6.01 25.80
CA LEU A 19 -1.27 5.55 25.22
C LEU A 19 -1.57 4.64 24.03
N ASN A 20 -1.13 5.04 22.85
CA ASN A 20 -1.23 4.23 21.64
C ASN A 20 -0.30 3.00 21.78
N ARG A 21 -0.64 1.86 21.15
CA ARG A 21 0.19 0.64 21.12
C ARG A 21 1.64 0.94 20.72
N ARG A 22 1.82 1.85 19.75
CA ARG A 22 3.14 2.32 19.32
C ARG A 22 3.90 3.03 20.44
N GLN A 23 3.22 3.88 21.21
CA GLN A 23 3.84 4.60 22.34
C GLN A 23 4.23 3.63 23.46
N LEU A 24 3.40 2.62 23.74
CA LEU A 24 3.76 1.56 24.70
C LEU A 24 4.98 0.77 24.25
N LEU A 25 5.09 0.42 22.96
CA LEU A 25 6.28 -0.27 22.42
C LEU A 25 7.51 0.63 22.44
N GLN A 26 7.36 1.93 22.18
CA GLN A 26 8.47 2.88 22.26
C GLN A 26 8.96 3.04 23.70
N ILE A 27 8.06 3.25 24.65
CA ILE A 27 8.41 3.37 26.08
C ILE A 27 9.06 2.08 26.57
N GLY A 28 8.46 0.91 26.29
CA GLY A 28 9.00 -0.38 26.67
C GLY A 28 10.36 -0.69 26.02
N GLY A 29 10.53 -0.38 24.73
CA GLY A 29 11.79 -0.56 24.02
C GLY A 29 12.93 0.32 24.56
N VAL A 30 12.63 1.59 24.85
CA VAL A 30 13.58 2.53 25.48
C VAL A 30 14.01 2.04 26.86
N SER A 31 13.06 1.59 27.68
CA SER A 31 13.37 1.06 29.02
C SER A 31 14.22 -0.21 28.98
N ILE A 32 13.99 -1.12 28.02
CA ILE A 32 14.78 -2.34 27.84
C ILE A 32 16.22 -2.02 27.43
N LEU A 33 16.42 -0.98 26.62
CA LEU A 33 17.74 -0.52 26.19
C LEU A 33 18.49 0.27 27.27
N GLY A 34 17.88 0.50 28.45
CA GLY A 34 18.51 1.19 29.57
C GLY A 34 18.68 2.70 29.36
N LEU A 35 18.05 3.26 28.34
CA LEU A 35 18.16 4.68 28.01
C LEU A 35 17.35 5.50 29.01
N ASN A 36 18.03 6.44 29.67
CA ASN A 36 17.41 7.40 30.57
C ASN A 36 16.98 8.67 29.82
N SER A 37 16.13 9.50 30.42
CA SER A 37 15.55 10.68 29.75
C SER A 37 16.61 11.65 29.21
N PHE A 38 17.75 11.77 29.89
CA PHE A 38 18.86 12.62 29.50
C PHE A 38 19.56 12.13 28.22
N GLU A 39 19.76 10.82 28.10
CA GLU A 39 20.35 10.20 26.90
C GLU A 39 19.37 10.24 25.72
N LEU A 40 18.08 10.10 26.00
CA LEU A 40 17.01 10.30 25.03
C LEU A 40 16.96 11.75 24.50
N ASP A 41 17.12 12.73 25.37
CA ASP A 41 17.15 14.14 24.99
C ASP A 41 18.42 14.49 24.20
N GLN A 42 19.58 13.88 24.52
CA GLN A 42 20.79 13.99 23.70
C GLN A 42 20.61 13.36 22.31
N LEU A 43 20.01 12.17 22.23
CA LEU A 43 19.75 11.51 20.94
C LEU A 43 18.75 12.31 20.10
N ARG A 44 17.73 12.92 20.72
CA ARG A 44 16.79 13.83 20.05
C ARG A 44 17.49 15.09 19.54
N ALA A 45 18.29 15.74 20.38
CA ALA A 45 19.06 16.91 19.98
C ALA A 45 20.04 16.59 18.83
N ASN A 46 20.63 15.40 18.83
CA ASN A 46 21.46 14.92 17.71
C ASN A 46 20.64 14.64 16.45
N SER A 47 19.41 14.11 16.58
CA SER A 47 18.51 13.90 15.45
C SER A 47 17.98 15.20 14.83
N GLU A 48 17.75 16.26 15.62
CA GLU A 48 17.34 17.58 15.11
C GLU A 48 18.47 18.26 14.31
N ASN A 49 19.73 17.97 14.66
CA ASN A 49 20.88 18.39 13.87
C ASN A 49 21.04 17.59 12.57
N GLU A 50 20.58 16.33 12.55
CA GLU A 50 20.50 15.51 11.33
C GLU A 50 19.28 15.86 10.45
N GLU A 51 18.15 16.31 11.01
CA GLU A 51 16.96 16.74 10.24
C GLU A 51 17.25 17.96 9.34
N ASN A 52 18.21 18.81 9.71
CA ASN A 52 18.67 19.92 8.86
C ASN A 52 19.66 19.48 7.75
N GLN A 53 20.17 18.25 7.78
CA GLN A 53 21.08 17.69 6.75
C GLN A 53 20.45 16.56 5.94
N SER A 54 19.48 15.83 6.48
CA SER A 54 18.65 14.91 5.70
C SER A 54 17.57 15.74 5.04
N GLY A 55 17.81 16.16 3.81
CA GLY A 55 16.76 16.58 2.90
C GLY A 55 15.76 15.44 2.69
N TYR A 56 14.87 15.21 3.66
CA TYR A 56 13.64 14.47 3.44
C TYR A 56 12.71 15.39 2.65
N GLN A 57 13.13 15.68 1.41
CA GLN A 57 12.19 15.85 0.33
C GLN A 57 11.43 14.53 0.29
N GLY A 58 10.27 14.49 0.96
CA GLY A 58 9.38 13.35 0.88
C GLY A 58 9.21 13.04 -0.59
N LYS A 59 9.84 11.95 -1.05
CA LYS A 59 9.78 11.54 -2.45
C LYS A 59 8.30 11.44 -2.75
N HIS A 60 7.77 12.35 -3.55
CA HIS A 60 6.42 12.22 -4.06
C HIS A 60 6.40 10.91 -4.85
N HIS A 61 5.84 9.87 -4.26
CA HIS A 61 5.63 8.60 -4.92
C HIS A 61 4.54 8.83 -5.96
N ALA A 62 4.93 9.21 -7.18
CA ALA A 62 4.02 9.28 -8.30
C ALA A 62 3.56 7.85 -8.63
N CYS A 63 2.25 7.61 -8.53
CA CYS A 63 1.63 6.35 -8.92
C CYS A 63 0.94 6.54 -10.27
N VAL A 64 1.29 5.73 -11.26
CA VAL A 64 0.57 5.67 -12.53
C VAL A 64 -0.46 4.56 -12.42
N PHE A 65 -1.74 4.93 -12.42
CA PHE A 65 -2.83 3.98 -12.40
C PHE A 65 -3.39 3.79 -13.82
N ILE A 66 -3.31 2.56 -14.32
CA ILE A 66 -3.85 2.19 -15.64
C ILE A 66 -5.12 1.36 -15.39
N PHE A 67 -6.27 1.94 -15.73
CA PHE A 67 -7.56 1.27 -15.64
C PHE A 67 -8.02 0.83 -17.03
N LEU A 68 -8.15 -0.48 -17.23
CA LEU A 68 -8.56 -1.08 -18.50
C LEU A 68 -10.06 -1.41 -18.46
N PHE A 69 -10.91 -0.43 -18.75
CA PHE A 69 -12.36 -0.65 -18.82
C PHE A 69 -12.71 -1.57 -19.99
N GLY A 70 -13.30 -2.74 -19.71
CA GLY A 70 -13.55 -3.77 -20.72
C GLY A 70 -12.28 -4.43 -21.27
N GLY A 71 -11.17 -4.34 -20.53
CA GLY A 71 -9.88 -4.91 -20.92
C GLY A 71 -9.88 -6.42 -21.12
N PRO A 72 -8.73 -7.00 -21.53
CA PRO A 72 -8.65 -8.41 -21.86
C PRO A 72 -8.87 -9.27 -20.61
N SER A 73 -9.37 -10.49 -20.81
CA SER A 73 -9.69 -11.39 -19.71
C SER A 73 -8.43 -11.75 -18.90
N HIS A 74 -8.58 -11.88 -17.58
CA HIS A 74 -7.45 -12.26 -16.72
C HIS A 74 -6.88 -13.65 -17.09
N ILE A 75 -7.74 -14.57 -17.54
CA ILE A 75 -7.33 -15.92 -17.98
C ILE A 75 -6.54 -15.91 -19.29
N ASP A 76 -6.64 -14.82 -20.04
CA ASP A 76 -5.97 -14.64 -21.34
C ASP A 76 -4.66 -13.85 -21.20
N LEU A 77 -4.39 -13.26 -20.03
CA LEU A 77 -3.24 -12.41 -19.79
C LEU A 77 -2.30 -12.97 -18.71
N TRP A 78 -2.78 -13.00 -17.47
CA TRP A 78 -1.92 -13.11 -16.27
C TRP A 78 -2.18 -14.35 -15.43
N ASP A 79 -3.37 -14.96 -15.54
CA ASP A 79 -3.80 -16.14 -14.77
C ASP A 79 -4.33 -17.23 -15.71
N MET A 80 -3.48 -17.59 -16.67
CA MET A 80 -3.78 -18.63 -17.65
C MET A 80 -3.99 -19.98 -16.97
N LYS A 81 -4.89 -20.78 -17.55
CA LYS A 81 -5.23 -22.12 -17.05
C LYS A 81 -4.93 -23.18 -18.11
N PRO A 82 -3.67 -23.40 -18.50
CA PRO A 82 -3.33 -24.27 -19.63
C PRO A 82 -3.85 -25.71 -19.48
N ASN A 83 -3.97 -26.16 -18.22
CA ASN A 83 -4.43 -27.51 -17.86
C ASN A 83 -5.95 -27.61 -17.69
N ALA A 84 -6.70 -26.51 -17.80
CA ALA A 84 -8.16 -26.54 -17.73
C ALA A 84 -8.77 -27.05 -19.07
N PRO A 85 -10.04 -27.50 -19.06
CA PRO A 85 -10.76 -27.85 -20.28
C PRO A 85 -10.77 -26.71 -21.30
N ALA A 86 -10.91 -27.05 -22.58
CA ALA A 86 -10.87 -26.09 -23.70
C ALA A 86 -11.93 -24.98 -23.58
N GLU A 87 -13.05 -25.28 -22.92
CA GLU A 87 -14.17 -24.36 -22.70
C GLU A 87 -13.88 -23.34 -21.57
N VAL A 88 -12.86 -23.61 -20.74
CA VAL A 88 -12.50 -22.79 -19.57
C VAL A 88 -11.18 -22.06 -19.76
N ARG A 89 -10.22 -22.70 -20.42
CA ARG A 89 -8.95 -22.05 -20.78
C ARG A 89 -9.16 -21.15 -22.00
N GLY A 90 -8.46 -20.02 -22.04
CA GLY A 90 -8.42 -19.17 -23.22
C GLY A 90 -7.71 -19.85 -24.39
N ASP A 91 -7.84 -19.25 -25.58
CA ASP A 91 -7.24 -19.76 -26.83
C ASP A 91 -5.71 -19.57 -26.89
N PHE A 92 -5.17 -18.66 -26.06
CA PHE A 92 -3.76 -18.29 -26.07
C PHE A 92 -2.88 -19.29 -25.31
N LYS A 93 -1.59 -19.32 -25.69
CA LYS A 93 -0.60 -20.19 -25.07
C LYS A 93 0.24 -19.46 -24.02
N PRO A 94 0.64 -20.14 -22.94
CA PRO A 94 1.56 -19.57 -21.96
C PRO A 94 2.99 -19.51 -22.51
N ILE A 95 3.71 -18.46 -22.14
CA ILE A 95 5.17 -18.33 -22.29
C ILE A 95 5.80 -18.22 -20.89
N SER A 96 7.01 -18.78 -20.75
CA SER A 96 7.79 -18.67 -19.51
C SER A 96 8.34 -17.24 -19.34
N THR A 97 8.37 -16.77 -18.10
CA THR A 97 8.94 -15.45 -17.76
C THR A 97 10.39 -15.57 -17.26
N ASN A 98 11.05 -14.43 -17.00
CA ASN A 98 12.34 -14.39 -16.31
C ASN A 98 12.27 -14.92 -14.86
N VAL A 99 11.08 -15.01 -14.28
CA VAL A 99 10.87 -15.57 -12.94
C VAL A 99 10.43 -17.04 -13.07
N PRO A 100 11.12 -17.99 -12.42
CA PRO A 100 10.71 -19.39 -12.40
C PRO A 100 9.26 -19.57 -11.96
N ASP A 101 8.59 -20.58 -12.52
CA ASP A 101 7.20 -20.96 -12.20
C ASP A 101 6.12 -19.90 -12.51
N ILE A 102 6.50 -18.75 -13.08
CA ILE A 102 5.55 -17.75 -13.58
C ILE A 102 5.47 -17.85 -15.10
N GLN A 103 4.24 -18.07 -15.58
CA GLN A 103 3.88 -18.04 -16.98
C GLN A 103 2.77 -17.02 -17.23
N ILE A 104 2.84 -16.36 -18.39
CA ILE A 104 1.86 -15.36 -18.85
C ILE A 104 1.57 -15.58 -20.34
N CYS A 105 0.67 -14.79 -20.93
CA CYS A 105 0.29 -14.91 -22.35
C CYS A 105 1.47 -14.69 -23.32
N GLU A 106 1.53 -15.51 -24.38
CA GLU A 106 2.53 -15.41 -25.46
C GLU A 106 2.58 -14.04 -26.15
N HIS A 107 1.48 -13.27 -26.09
CA HIS A 107 1.40 -11.91 -26.64
C HIS A 107 2.02 -10.83 -25.74
N LEU A 108 2.57 -11.19 -24.58
CA LEU A 108 3.20 -10.25 -23.63
C LEU A 108 4.72 -10.50 -23.45
N PRO A 109 5.53 -10.69 -24.52
CA PRO A 109 6.92 -11.12 -24.39
C PRO A 109 7.80 -10.10 -23.65
N ARG A 110 7.54 -8.80 -23.86
CA ARG A 110 8.27 -7.72 -23.17
C ARG A 110 8.00 -7.71 -21.68
N LEU A 111 6.79 -8.09 -21.28
CA LEU A 111 6.42 -8.15 -19.87
C LEU A 111 6.96 -9.42 -19.22
N ALA A 112 6.96 -10.55 -19.94
CA ALA A 112 7.60 -11.78 -19.49
C ALA A 112 9.08 -11.56 -19.15
N ALA A 113 9.78 -10.75 -19.94
CA ALA A 113 11.17 -10.37 -19.69
C ALA A 113 11.38 -9.43 -18.48
N GLN A 114 10.32 -8.81 -17.96
CA GLN A 114 10.36 -7.83 -16.86
C GLN A 114 9.61 -8.32 -15.61
N MET A 115 9.26 -9.61 -15.56
CA MET A 115 8.42 -10.16 -14.50
C MET A 115 9.07 -10.07 -13.11
N ASP A 116 10.40 -10.00 -13.04
CA ASP A 116 11.19 -9.75 -11.83
C ASP A 116 10.93 -8.37 -11.19
N LYS A 117 10.31 -7.46 -11.94
CA LYS A 117 9.98 -6.08 -11.51
C LYS A 117 8.50 -5.91 -11.21
N ILE A 118 7.70 -6.96 -11.38
CA ILE A 118 6.24 -6.91 -11.30
C ILE A 118 5.77 -7.76 -10.13
N THR A 119 4.87 -7.21 -9.33
CA THR A 119 4.12 -8.00 -8.35
C THR A 119 2.78 -8.41 -8.95
N LEU A 120 2.62 -9.69 -9.21
CA LEU A 120 1.38 -10.23 -9.75
C LEU A 120 0.42 -10.64 -8.63
N LEU A 121 -0.73 -9.98 -8.54
CA LEU A 121 -1.78 -10.26 -7.57
C LEU A 121 -2.94 -11.02 -8.22
N ARG A 122 -3.17 -12.28 -7.81
CA ARG A 122 -4.25 -13.15 -8.34
C ARG A 122 -5.34 -13.48 -7.31
N SER A 123 -5.41 -12.73 -6.21
CA SER A 123 -6.30 -13.01 -5.08
C SER A 123 -7.64 -12.27 -5.13
N MET A 124 -7.89 -11.46 -6.17
CA MET A 124 -9.11 -10.66 -6.26
C MET A 124 -10.33 -11.56 -6.54
N ARG A 125 -11.34 -11.46 -5.68
CA ARG A 125 -12.63 -12.15 -5.82
C ARG A 125 -13.74 -11.24 -5.31
N HIS A 126 -14.87 -11.23 -6.01
CA HIS A 126 -16.10 -10.57 -5.56
C HIS A 126 -17.30 -11.48 -5.78
N ARG A 127 -18.43 -11.14 -5.17
CA ARG A 127 -19.72 -11.86 -5.34
C ARG A 127 -20.64 -11.22 -6.37
N MET A 128 -20.24 -10.07 -6.91
CA MET A 128 -21.04 -9.30 -7.85
C MET A 128 -21.00 -9.93 -9.25
N PRO A 129 -22.12 -10.37 -9.83
CA PRO A 129 -22.11 -11.04 -11.13
C PRO A 129 -22.13 -10.07 -12.32
N VAL A 130 -22.28 -8.77 -12.06
CA VAL A 130 -22.44 -7.72 -13.10
C VAL A 130 -21.15 -6.91 -13.22
N HIS A 131 -20.58 -6.84 -14.42
CA HIS A 131 -19.30 -6.17 -14.69
C HIS A 131 -19.27 -4.68 -14.33
N GLY A 132 -20.32 -3.91 -14.68
CA GLY A 132 -20.34 -2.46 -14.44
C GLY A 132 -20.23 -2.10 -12.96
N PRO A 133 -21.17 -2.55 -12.11
CA PRO A 133 -21.12 -2.33 -10.67
C PRO A 133 -19.86 -2.91 -10.02
N ALA A 134 -19.37 -4.07 -10.50
CA ALA A 134 -18.15 -4.69 -9.94
C ALA A 134 -16.89 -3.82 -10.13
N CYS A 135 -16.87 -2.96 -11.15
CA CYS A 135 -15.78 -2.02 -11.40
C CYS A 135 -15.91 -0.69 -10.64
N SER A 136 -17.12 -0.27 -10.25
CA SER A 136 -17.37 1.06 -9.69
C SER A 136 -17.76 1.08 -8.20
N GLU A 137 -18.22 -0.04 -7.65
CA GLU A 137 -18.80 -0.14 -6.30
C GLU A 137 -17.99 -1.03 -5.34
N MET A 138 -16.76 -1.38 -5.73
CA MET A 138 -15.82 -2.13 -4.89
C MET A 138 -14.82 -1.21 -4.19
#